data_AF-A0A3N7HD36-F1
#
_entry.id   AF-A0A3N7HD36-F1
#
_cell.length_a   1.000
_cell.length_b   1.000
_cell.length_c   1.000
_cell.angle_alpha   90.00
_cell.angle_beta   90.00
_cell.angle_gamma   90.00
#
_symmetry.space_group_name_H-M   'P 1'
#
loop_
_entity.id
_entity.type
_entity.pdbx_description
1 polymer ?
#
loop_
_entity_poly.entity_id
_entity_poly.type
_entity_poly.pdbx_seq_one_letter_code
_entity_poly.pdbx_strand_id
1 'polypeptide(L)'
;EVHGNETQELPNIKTIMDHTDHPNATICWNCNPEDLNGQGFQYNFDLVKDRLGDTIHVRELDRTDYPYATLLKNLADMDYKGWILLECHTNPADKVGSMRAQRAVFDRMVSKL
;
A
#
# COMPACT_ATOMS: atom_id res chain seq x y z
N GLU A 1 -6.74 -1.09 -8.45
CA GLU A 1 -5.70 -0.31 -7.73
C GLU A 1 -6.30 1.01 -7.30
N VAL A 2 -5.87 1.56 -6.15
CA VAL A 2 -6.27 2.89 -5.70
C VAL A 2 -5.64 3.93 -6.64
N HIS A 3 -6.41 4.36 -7.63
CA HIS A 3 -6.01 5.30 -8.68
C HIS A 3 -7.21 6.11 -9.19
N GLY A 4 -6.90 7.10 -10.03
CA GLY A 4 -7.87 7.97 -10.67
C GLY A 4 -8.10 9.25 -9.87
N ASN A 5 -8.11 10.38 -10.57
CA ASN A 5 -8.37 11.67 -9.93
C ASN A 5 -9.72 11.61 -9.22
N GLU A 6 -9.78 12.12 -7.98
CA GLU A 6 -10.90 12.04 -7.05
C GLU A 6 -11.24 10.61 -6.56
N THR A 7 -11.25 9.61 -7.45
CA THR A 7 -11.57 8.22 -7.06
C THR A 7 -10.50 7.60 -6.18
N GLN A 8 -9.25 8.06 -6.24
CA GLN A 8 -8.14 7.58 -5.40
C GLN A 8 -8.27 7.96 -3.91
N GLU A 9 -9.16 8.89 -3.56
CA GLU A 9 -9.41 9.21 -2.15
C GLU A 9 -10.11 8.02 -1.47
N LEU A 10 -9.55 7.52 -0.36
CA LEU A 10 -10.06 6.32 0.31
C LEU A 10 -11.54 6.39 0.75
N PRO A 11 -12.08 7.56 1.17
CA PRO A 11 -13.53 7.70 1.37
C PRO A 11 -14.36 7.43 0.11
N ASN A 12 -13.86 7.81 -1.07
CA ASN A 12 -14.52 7.56 -2.35
C ASN A 12 -14.38 6.09 -2.75
N ILE A 13 -13.20 5.48 -2.60
CA ILE A 13 -13.01 4.03 -2.78
C ILE A 13 -13.96 3.26 -1.89
N LYS A 14 -14.06 3.58 -0.59
CA LYS A 14 -15.00 2.93 0.32
C LYS A 14 -16.43 3.01 -0.21
N THR A 15 -16.87 4.20 -0.64
CA THR A 15 -18.20 4.41 -1.20
C THR A 15 -18.45 3.52 -2.43
N ILE A 16 -17.48 3.40 -3.34
CA ILE A 16 -17.57 2.50 -4.49
C ILE A 16 -17.65 1.03 -4.04
N MET A 17 -16.83 0.65 -3.05
CA MET A 17 -16.79 -0.72 -2.52
C MET A 17 -18.07 -1.12 -1.78
N ASP A 18 -18.73 -0.18 -1.09
CA ASP A 18 -20.02 -0.39 -0.44
C ASP A 18 -21.14 -0.75 -1.45
N HIS A 19 -20.97 -0.37 -2.72
CA HIS A 19 -21.90 -0.68 -3.81
C HIS A 19 -21.45 -1.86 -4.71
N THR A 20 -20.31 -2.49 -4.41
CA THR A 20 -19.80 -3.65 -5.17
C THR A 20 -19.74 -4.89 -4.28
N ASP A 21 -20.82 -5.68 -4.32
CA ASP A 21 -20.97 -6.94 -3.60
C ASP A 21 -20.58 -8.15 -4.48
N HIS A 22 -19.33 -8.15 -4.94
CA HIS A 22 -18.78 -9.29 -5.67
C HIS A 22 -17.45 -9.69 -5.05
N PRO A 23 -17.17 -10.99 -4.81
CA PRO A 23 -15.95 -11.43 -4.13
C PRO A 23 -14.66 -11.04 -4.86
N ASN A 24 -14.71 -10.91 -6.19
CA ASN A 24 -13.57 -10.46 -7.00
C ASN A 24 -13.43 -8.92 -7.08
N ALA A 25 -14.34 -8.16 -6.47
CA ALA A 25 -14.20 -6.71 -6.36
C ALA A 25 -13.40 -6.39 -5.10
N THR A 26 -12.08 -6.29 -5.28
CA THR A 26 -11.10 -6.02 -4.21
C THR A 26 -10.24 -4.80 -4.53
N ILE A 27 -9.57 -4.27 -3.51
CA ILE A 27 -8.71 -3.11 -3.60
C ILE A 27 -7.24 -3.55 -3.63
N CYS A 28 -6.50 -3.05 -4.62
CA CYS A 28 -5.03 -3.05 -4.55
C CYS A 28 -4.60 -1.69 -3.99
N TRP A 29 -4.11 -1.67 -2.75
CA TRP A 29 -3.56 -0.47 -2.11
C TRP A 29 -2.29 -0.04 -2.83
N ASN A 30 -2.09 1.28 -3.03
CA ASN A 30 -1.06 1.76 -3.96
C ASN A 30 0.06 2.63 -3.35
N CYS A 31 0.02 2.94 -2.06
CA CYS A 31 0.99 3.84 -1.41
C CYS A 31 1.11 5.21 -2.11
N ASN A 32 -0.04 5.85 -2.32
CA ASN A 32 -0.11 7.18 -2.90
C ASN A 32 -0.03 8.26 -1.81
N PRO A 33 0.47 9.47 -2.09
CA PRO A 33 0.37 10.60 -1.17
C PRO A 33 -1.06 10.85 -0.67
N GLU A 34 -2.06 10.62 -1.53
CA GLU A 34 -3.48 10.81 -1.23
C GLU A 34 -4.03 9.84 -0.17
N ASP A 35 -3.34 8.72 0.08
CA ASP A 35 -3.68 7.84 1.20
C ASP A 35 -3.58 8.56 2.55
N LEU A 36 -2.85 9.68 2.59
CA LEU A 36 -2.61 10.50 3.78
C LEU A 36 -3.58 11.70 3.89
N ASN A 37 -4.44 11.91 2.90
CA ASN A 37 -5.37 13.05 2.89
C ASN A 37 -6.43 12.95 4.01
N GLY A 38 -6.99 14.09 4.37
CA GLY A 38 -8.08 14.17 5.35
C GLY A 38 -7.66 13.72 6.74
N GLN A 39 -8.26 12.63 7.25
CA GLN A 39 -8.02 12.11 8.59
C GLN A 39 -6.73 11.28 8.70
N GLY A 40 -5.98 11.15 7.61
CA GLY A 40 -4.66 10.54 7.59
C GLY A 40 -4.67 9.02 7.44
N PHE A 41 -3.45 8.48 7.37
CA PHE A 41 -3.18 7.09 6.98
C PHE A 41 -4.02 6.05 7.71
N GLN A 42 -4.01 6.05 9.05
CA GLN A 42 -4.63 4.97 9.81
C GLN A 42 -6.14 4.92 9.59
N TYR A 43 -6.80 6.08 9.65
CA TYR A 43 -8.23 6.18 9.36
C TYR A 43 -8.55 5.70 7.94
N ASN A 44 -7.80 6.18 6.95
CA ASN A 44 -8.02 5.84 5.54
C ASN A 44 -7.79 4.35 5.25
N PHE A 45 -6.77 3.76 5.87
CA PHE A 45 -6.52 2.32 5.82
C PHE A 45 -7.68 1.53 6.43
N ASP A 46 -8.15 1.93 7.61
CA ASP A 46 -9.25 1.27 8.32
C ASP A 46 -10.58 1.32 7.56
N LEU A 47 -10.80 2.33 6.69
CA LEU A 47 -12.00 2.39 5.84
C LEU A 47 -12.11 1.23 4.85
N VAL A 48 -10.97 0.67 4.42
CA VAL A 48 -10.90 -0.21 3.24
C VAL A 48 -10.18 -1.53 3.48
N LYS A 49 -9.54 -1.72 4.63
CA LYS A 49 -8.68 -2.88 4.91
C LYS A 49 -9.34 -4.24 4.70
N ASP A 50 -10.64 -4.35 4.98
CA ASP A 50 -11.40 -5.60 4.83
C ASP A 50 -11.71 -5.94 3.35
N ARG A 51 -11.32 -5.06 2.43
CA ARG A 51 -11.51 -5.21 0.98
C ARG A 51 -10.19 -5.31 0.23
N LEU A 52 -9.04 -5.39 0.92
CA LEU A 52 -7.75 -5.57 0.28
C LEU A 52 -7.72 -6.90 -0.49
N GLY A 53 -7.27 -6.84 -1.74
CA GLY A 53 -7.05 -8.02 -2.57
C GLY A 53 -5.68 -8.65 -2.32
N ASP A 54 -5.25 -9.55 -3.20
CA ASP A 54 -4.02 -10.32 -3.04
C ASP A 54 -2.74 -9.56 -3.39
N THR A 55 -2.84 -8.28 -3.75
CA THR A 55 -1.69 -7.44 -4.10
C THR A 55 -1.79 -6.07 -3.45
N ILE A 56 -0.64 -5.57 -3.00
CA ILE A 56 -0.41 -4.20 -2.56
C ILE A 56 0.82 -3.69 -3.27
N HIS A 57 0.78 -2.47 -3.78
CA HIS A 57 1.96 -1.78 -4.28
C HIS A 57 2.59 -0.94 -3.16
N VAL A 58 3.92 -1.01 -3.08
CA VAL A 58 4.77 -0.11 -2.31
C VAL A 58 5.71 0.61 -3.26
N ARG A 59 6.21 1.78 -2.87
CA ARG A 59 7.27 2.47 -3.63
C ARG A 59 8.62 2.16 -3.00
N GLU A 60 9.63 2.97 -3.30
CA GLU A 60 10.91 2.88 -2.60
C GLU A 60 10.69 3.01 -1.07
N LEU A 61 11.00 1.94 -0.33
CA LEU A 61 10.65 1.74 1.09
C LEU A 61 11.51 2.59 2.03
N ASP A 62 12.63 3.12 1.55
CA ASP A 62 13.52 4.03 2.27
C ASP A 62 13.07 5.50 2.20
N ARG A 63 11.96 5.80 1.50
CA ARG A 63 11.37 7.13 1.52
C ARG A 63 10.76 7.45 2.88
N THR A 64 10.83 8.71 3.26
CA THR A 64 10.36 9.23 4.56
C THR A 64 9.00 9.93 4.47
N ASP A 65 8.41 10.01 3.28
CA ASP A 65 7.16 10.70 3.00
C ASP A 65 5.92 9.80 3.07
N TYR A 66 6.11 8.51 3.38
CA TYR A 66 5.02 7.54 3.51
C TYR A 66 5.25 6.61 4.72
N PRO A 67 4.20 6.25 5.49
CA PRO A 67 4.35 5.49 6.73
C PRO A 67 4.48 3.97 6.50
N TYR A 68 5.51 3.53 5.74
CA TYR A 68 5.69 2.12 5.39
C TYR A 68 5.79 1.16 6.58
N ALA A 69 6.47 1.57 7.66
CA ALA A 69 6.55 0.74 8.87
C ALA A 69 5.16 0.48 9.48
N THR A 70 4.31 1.50 9.51
CA THR A 70 2.91 1.38 9.97
C THR A 70 2.09 0.52 9.02
N LEU A 71 2.23 0.71 7.70
CA LEU A 71 1.57 -0.14 6.71
C LEU A 71 1.93 -1.61 6.90
N LEU A 72 3.22 -1.93 6.96
CA LEU A 72 3.70 -3.30 7.13
C LEU A 72 3.24 -3.90 8.46
N LYS A 73 3.20 -3.10 9.54
CA LYS A 73 2.64 -3.53 10.82
C LYS A 73 1.15 -3.85 10.69
N ASN A 74 0.35 -2.97 10.09
CA ASN A 74 -1.08 -3.22 9.91
C ASN A 74 -1.35 -4.48 9.08
N LEU A 75 -0.56 -4.71 8.04
CA LEU A 75 -0.65 -5.92 7.20
C LEU A 75 -0.27 -7.19 7.98
N ALA A 76 0.76 -7.12 8.83
CA ALA A 76 1.13 -8.22 9.71
C ALA A 76 0.05 -8.49 10.77
N ASP A 77 -0.49 -7.45 11.39
CA ASP A 77 -1.53 -7.56 12.44
C ASP A 77 -2.82 -8.22 11.91
N MET A 78 -3.15 -8.04 10.62
CA MET A 78 -4.29 -8.69 9.96
C MET A 78 -3.94 -10.04 9.32
N ASP A 79 -2.71 -10.52 9.48
CA ASP A 79 -2.21 -11.74 8.86
C ASP A 79 -2.38 -11.76 7.33
N TYR A 80 -2.12 -10.62 6.68
CA TYR A 80 -2.28 -10.43 5.24
C TYR A 80 -1.44 -11.46 4.45
N LYS A 81 -2.09 -12.19 3.54
CA LYS A 81 -1.49 -13.30 2.77
C LYS A 81 -1.09 -12.95 1.34
N GLY A 82 -1.36 -11.72 0.91
CA GLY A 82 -1.06 -11.28 -0.44
C GLY A 82 0.39 -10.88 -0.66
N TRP A 83 0.66 -10.33 -1.83
CA TRP A 83 1.97 -9.90 -2.28
C TRP A 83 2.18 -8.40 -2.09
N ILE A 84 3.37 -8.04 -1.64
CA ILE A 84 3.84 -6.65 -1.58
C ILE A 84 4.77 -6.44 -2.79
N LEU A 85 4.30 -5.65 -3.76
CA LEU A 85 4.97 -5.44 -5.04
C LEU A 85 5.59 -4.05 -5.09
N LEU A 86 6.85 -3.97 -5.53
CA LEU A 86 7.58 -2.72 -5.63
C LEU A 86 7.28 -2.00 -6.95
N GLU A 87 6.59 -0.87 -6.88
CA GLU A 87 6.31 0.08 -7.98
C GLU A 87 7.19 1.33 -7.82
N CYS A 88 8.47 1.23 -8.23
CA CYS A 88 9.42 2.34 -8.17
C CYS A 88 9.05 3.46 -9.15
N HIS A 89 9.38 4.71 -8.76
CA HIS A 89 9.27 5.88 -9.64
C HIS A 89 10.62 6.36 -10.19
N THR A 90 11.70 5.66 -9.83
CA THR A 90 13.06 5.97 -10.28
C THR A 90 13.53 5.03 -11.39
N ASN A 91 14.50 5.48 -12.19
CA ASN A 91 15.16 4.67 -13.22
C ASN A 91 16.66 4.55 -12.93
N PRO A 92 17.07 3.73 -11.93
CA PRO A 92 18.48 3.56 -11.59
C PRO A 92 19.25 2.91 -12.74
N ALA A 93 20.52 3.28 -12.87
CA ALA A 93 21.44 2.66 -13.81
C ALA A 93 21.67 1.18 -13.48
N ASP A 94 21.90 0.86 -12.20
CA ASP A 94 21.97 -0.52 -11.71
C ASP A 94 20.63 -0.95 -11.07
N LYS A 95 19.78 -1.58 -11.89
CA LYS A 95 18.46 -2.07 -11.47
C LYS A 95 18.57 -3.23 -10.47
N VAL A 96 19.54 -4.13 -10.66
CA VAL A 96 19.70 -5.30 -9.79
C VAL A 96 20.22 -4.87 -8.42
N GLY A 97 21.20 -3.97 -8.38
CA GLY A 97 21.69 -3.36 -7.15
C GLY A 97 20.59 -2.60 -6.40
N SER A 98 19.79 -1.80 -7.12
CA SER A 98 18.67 -1.07 -6.54
C SER A 98 17.60 -2.00 -5.93
N MET A 99 17.19 -3.06 -6.64
CA MET A 99 16.25 -4.06 -6.10
C MET A 99 16.80 -4.77 -4.86
N ARG A 100 18.09 -5.11 -4.84
CA ARG A 100 18.74 -5.70 -3.65
C ARG A 100 18.72 -4.74 -2.46
N ALA A 101 18.96 -3.46 -2.69
CA ALA A 101 18.90 -2.44 -1.64
C ALA A 101 17.47 -2.31 -1.06
N GLN A 102 16.44 -2.25 -1.92
CA GLN A 102 15.05 -2.22 -1.49
C GLN A 102 14.65 -3.47 -0.72
N ARG A 103 15.09 -4.66 -1.18
CA ARG A 103 14.87 -5.91 -0.44
C ARG A 103 15.49 -5.87 0.95
N ALA A 104 16.71 -5.34 1.09
CA ALA A 104 17.36 -5.20 2.38
C ALA A 104 16.63 -4.19 3.30
N VAL A 105 16.01 -3.15 2.75
CA VAL A 105 15.15 -2.22 3.53
C VAL A 105 13.91 -2.96 4.04
N PHE A 106 13.22 -3.69 3.16
CA PHE A 106 12.05 -4.50 3.51
C PHE A 106 12.36 -5.50 4.63
N ASP A 107 13.42 -6.30 4.48
CA ASP A 107 13.80 -7.32 5.48
C ASP A 107 14.07 -6.68 6.86
N ARG A 108 14.70 -5.48 6.90
CA ARG A 108 14.93 -4.75 8.16
C ARG A 108 13.65 -4.17 8.78
N MET A 109 12.65 -3.84 7.98
CA MET A 109 11.36 -3.38 8.50
C MET A 109 10.57 -4.55 9.08
N VAL A 110 10.49 -5.66 8.33
CA VAL A 110 9.77 -6.87 8.74
C VAL A 110 10.39 -7.51 9.97
N SER A 111 11.72 -7.47 10.15
CA SER A 111 12.38 -8.01 11.35
C SER A 111 12.02 -7.29 12.65
N LYS A 112 11.23 -6.21 12.60
CA LYS A 112 10.81 -5.39 13.74
C LYS A 112 9.31 -5.48 14.02
N LEU A 113 8.56 -6.23 13.22
CA LEU A 113 7.13 -6.50 13.40
C LEU A 113 6.96 -7.62 14.44
#